data_AF-A0AAW9I7D8-F1
#
_entry.id   AF-A0AAW9I7D8-F1
#
_cell.length_a   1.000
_cell.length_b   1.000
_cell.length_c   1.000
_cell.angle_alpha   90.00
_cell.angle_beta   90.00
_cell.angle_gamma   90.00
#
_symmetry.space_group_name_H-M   'P 1'
#
loop_
_entity.id
_entity.type
_entity.pdbx_description
1 polymer ?
#
loop_
_entity_poly.entity_id
_entity_poly.type
_entity_poly.pdbx_seq_one_letter_code
_entity_poly.pdbx_strand_id
1 'polypeptide(L)'
;DPTFLDLVIYAFVQINSNGELVVPAPAYLKSLVKLRDINPDLQVIAAIGGWAAEGFSDAALTPTSRYAFARNVQKLINDYKLDGIDIDWEYPGSSASGIKSRPEDKENFTLLLTALRDVLGPET
;
A
#
# COMPACT_ATOMS: atom_id res chain seq x y z
N ASP A 1 -14.56 -17.84 -2.83
CA ASP A 1 -15.74 -17.85 -1.96
C ASP A 1 -15.33 -17.20 -0.64
N PRO A 2 -15.89 -16.03 -0.29
CA PRO A 2 -15.46 -15.27 0.88
C PRO A 2 -15.78 -15.95 2.23
N THR A 3 -16.57 -17.03 2.25
CA THR A 3 -16.86 -17.75 3.50
C THR A 3 -15.70 -18.62 4.00
N PHE A 4 -14.63 -18.80 3.19
CA PHE A 4 -13.41 -19.52 3.59
C PHE A 4 -12.27 -18.59 4.01
N LEU A 5 -12.46 -17.27 3.97
CA LEU A 5 -11.39 -16.29 4.10
C LEU A 5 -11.77 -15.26 5.16
N ASP A 6 -10.85 -15.01 6.09
CA ASP A 6 -10.94 -13.89 7.03
C ASP A 6 -10.46 -12.59 6.37
N LEU A 7 -9.52 -12.71 5.42
CA LEU A 7 -8.84 -11.58 4.79
C LEU A 7 -8.50 -11.87 3.33
N VAL A 8 -8.61 -10.84 2.48
CA VAL A 8 -8.12 -10.83 1.10
C VAL A 8 -7.19 -9.63 0.87
N ILE A 9 -6.11 -9.86 0.14
CA ILE A 9 -5.16 -8.82 -0.27
C ILE A 9 -5.28 -8.61 -1.77
N TYR A 10 -5.72 -7.43 -2.18
CA TYR A 10 -5.72 -7.00 -3.58
C TYR A 10 -4.30 -6.68 -4.04
N ALA A 11 -3.87 -7.34 -5.11
CA ALA A 11 -2.58 -7.14 -5.74
C ALA A 11 -2.78 -6.57 -7.16
N PHE A 12 -2.29 -5.37 -7.50
CA PHE A 12 -1.59 -4.38 -6.67
C PHE A 12 -2.06 -2.96 -6.98
N VAL A 13 -1.90 -2.07 -6.00
CA VAL A 13 -1.90 -0.62 -6.17
C VAL A 13 -0.47 -0.17 -6.49
N GLN A 14 -0.32 0.77 -7.41
CA GLN A 14 0.99 1.25 -7.89
C GLN A 14 1.24 2.70 -7.49
N ILE A 15 2.51 3.11 -7.49
CA ILE A 15 2.93 4.50 -7.29
C ILE A 15 3.29 5.08 -8.66
N ASN A 16 2.65 6.17 -9.07
CA ASN A 16 2.99 6.84 -10.33
C ASN A 16 4.24 7.75 -10.18
N SER A 17 4.72 8.32 -11.28
CA SER A 17 5.89 9.21 -11.28
C SER A 17 5.77 10.47 -10.42
N ASN A 18 4.54 10.85 -10.07
CA ASN A 18 4.26 12.00 -9.21
C ASN A 18 4.14 11.62 -7.72
N GLY A 19 4.31 10.33 -7.39
CA GLY A 19 4.16 9.81 -6.02
C GLY A 19 2.70 9.58 -5.60
N GLU A 20 1.76 9.57 -6.54
CA GLU A 20 0.34 9.30 -6.27
C GLU A 20 0.03 7.80 -6.41
N LEU A 21 -0.95 7.33 -5.65
CA LEU A 21 -1.41 5.94 -5.71
C LEU A 21 -2.41 5.73 -6.85
N VAL A 22 -2.17 4.70 -7.66
CA VAL A 22 -3.00 4.32 -8.80
C VAL A 22 -3.50 2.90 -8.60
N VAL A 23 -4.81 2.70 -8.71
CA VAL A 23 -5.43 1.37 -8.73
C VAL A 23 -5.65 0.99 -10.21
N PRO A 24 -4.86 0.09 -10.81
CA PRO A 24 -4.94 -0.16 -12.26
C PRO A 24 -6.27 -0.77 -12.70
N ALA A 25 -6.86 -1.61 -11.85
CA ALA A 25 -8.15 -2.27 -12.12
C ALA A 25 -9.15 -2.02 -10.97
N PRO A 26 -9.70 -0.80 -10.85
CA PRO A 26 -10.51 -0.40 -9.70
C PRO A 26 -11.83 -1.16 -9.61
N ALA A 27 -12.33 -1.70 -10.73
CA ALA A 27 -13.52 -2.55 -10.74
C ALA A 27 -13.31 -3.83 -9.90
N TYR A 28 -12.13 -4.45 -9.97
CA TYR A 28 -11.84 -5.67 -9.21
C TYR A 28 -11.68 -5.40 -7.73
N LEU A 29 -11.00 -4.31 -7.34
CA LEU A 29 -10.92 -3.91 -5.93
C LEU A 29 -12.31 -3.64 -5.34
N LYS A 30 -13.18 -2.93 -6.08
CA LYS A 30 -14.57 -2.72 -5.66
C LYS A 30 -15.36 -4.03 -5.55
N SER A 31 -15.13 -4.98 -6.45
CA SER A 31 -15.77 -6.30 -6.36
C SER A 31 -15.32 -7.08 -5.13
N LEU A 32 -14.04 -6.98 -4.72
CA LEU A 32 -13.57 -7.59 -3.47
C LEU A 32 -14.25 -6.98 -2.25
N VAL A 33 -14.38 -5.65 -2.20
CA VAL A 33 -15.10 -4.95 -1.12
C VAL A 33 -16.56 -5.41 -1.04
N LYS A 34 -17.23 -5.62 -2.19
CA LYS A 34 -18.61 -6.15 -2.23
C LYS A 34 -18.75 -7.59 -1.73
N LEU A 35 -17.66 -8.36 -1.59
CA LEU A 35 -17.75 -9.70 -1.00
C LEU A 35 -18.19 -9.66 0.47
N ARG A 36 -18.12 -8.48 1.12
CA ARG A 36 -18.71 -8.25 2.45
C ARG A 36 -20.23 -8.42 2.48
N ASP A 37 -20.92 -8.35 1.34
CA ASP A 37 -22.35 -8.66 1.24
C ASP A 37 -22.63 -10.15 1.55
N ILE A 38 -21.61 -11.02 1.42
CA ILE A 38 -21.69 -12.46 1.71
C ILE A 38 -21.03 -12.79 3.05
N ASN A 39 -19.85 -12.23 3.32
CA ASN A 39 -19.14 -12.38 4.60
C ASN A 39 -18.87 -10.99 5.21
N PRO A 40 -19.74 -10.47 6.09
CA PRO A 40 -19.59 -9.13 6.67
C PRO A 40 -18.29 -8.90 7.45
N ASP A 41 -17.67 -9.98 7.95
CA ASP A 41 -16.43 -9.93 8.72
C ASP A 41 -15.16 -9.97 7.84
N LEU A 42 -15.31 -10.12 6.51
CA LEU A 42 -14.18 -10.20 5.59
C LEU A 42 -13.37 -8.89 5.57
N GLN A 43 -12.09 -9.02 5.89
CA GLN A 43 -11.13 -7.93 5.75
C GLN A 43 -10.62 -7.81 4.30
N VAL A 44 -10.60 -6.59 3.77
CA VAL A 44 -10.13 -6.28 2.42
C VAL A 44 -8.97 -5.29 2.51
N ILE A 45 -7.79 -5.80 2.18
CA ILE A 45 -6.52 -5.08 2.19
C ILE A 45 -6.09 -4.79 0.76
N ALA A 46 -5.41 -3.67 0.53
CA ALA A 46 -4.74 -3.41 -0.74
C ALA A 46 -3.22 -3.46 -0.55
N ALA A 47 -2.56 -4.36 -1.29
CA ALA A 47 -1.10 -4.36 -1.41
C ALA A 47 -0.66 -3.24 -2.36
N ILE A 48 0.29 -2.43 -1.90
CA ILE A 48 0.93 -1.38 -2.69
C ILE A 48 2.33 -1.91 -3.06
N GLY A 49 2.64 -1.96 -4.35
CA GLY A 49 3.95 -2.39 -4.84
C GLY A 49 3.92 -3.63 -5.73
N GLY A 50 4.71 -4.63 -5.34
CA GLY A 50 5.01 -5.83 -6.12
C GLY A 50 6.31 -5.73 -6.92
N TRP A 51 6.69 -6.82 -7.58
CA TRP A 51 7.92 -6.89 -8.37
C TRP A 51 7.99 -5.80 -9.44
N ALA A 52 9.13 -5.10 -9.49
CA ALA A 52 9.41 -3.97 -10.38
C ALA A 52 8.53 -2.72 -10.17
N ALA A 53 7.78 -2.63 -9.07
CA ALA A 53 7.04 -1.42 -8.72
C ALA A 53 7.97 -0.31 -8.19
N GLU A 54 7.98 0.81 -8.90
CA GLU A 54 8.82 1.97 -8.59
C GLU A 54 8.25 2.87 -7.48
N GLY A 55 9.06 3.85 -7.06
CA GLY A 55 8.60 5.00 -6.29
C GLY A 55 8.80 4.91 -4.78
N PHE A 56 8.98 3.72 -4.21
CA PHE A 56 9.18 3.56 -2.76
C PHE A 56 10.42 4.27 -2.22
N SER A 57 11.57 4.16 -2.89
CA SER A 57 12.80 4.82 -2.42
C SER A 57 12.65 6.34 -2.36
N ASP A 58 11.87 6.94 -3.27
CA ASP A 58 11.56 8.38 -3.24
C ASP A 58 10.49 8.72 -2.20
N ALA A 59 9.45 7.90 -2.04
CA ALA A 59 8.45 8.05 -1.00
C ALA A 59 9.10 8.01 0.41
N ALA A 60 10.06 7.12 0.63
CA ALA A 60 10.71 6.91 1.92
C ALA A 60 11.75 8.00 2.29
N LEU A 61 12.27 8.77 1.32
CA LEU A 61 13.50 9.55 1.45
C LEU A 61 13.46 10.66 2.51
N THR A 62 12.37 11.41 2.62
CA THR A 62 12.29 12.61 3.47
C THR A 62 11.05 12.56 4.37
N PRO A 63 11.03 13.29 5.51
CA PRO A 63 9.81 13.40 6.31
C PRO A 63 8.60 13.86 5.47
N THR A 64 8.81 14.85 4.59
CA THR A 64 7.76 15.38 3.72
C THR A 64 7.20 14.31 2.77
N SER A 65 8.07 13.56 2.08
CA SER A 65 7.65 12.51 1.15
C SER A 65 6.96 11.35 1.87
N ARG A 66 7.46 10.95 3.06
CA ARG A 66 6.85 9.88 3.86
C ARG A 66 5.44 10.22 4.30
N TYR A 67 5.25 11.42 4.86
CA TYR A 67 3.92 11.85 5.27
C TYR A 67 3.00 12.16 4.08
N ALA A 68 3.53 12.54 2.91
CA ALA A 68 2.74 12.64 1.68
C ALA A 68 2.23 11.26 1.23
N PHE A 69 3.12 10.26 1.20
CA PHE A 69 2.75 8.88 0.90
C PHE A 69 1.70 8.35 1.90
N ALA A 70 1.94 8.52 3.21
CA ALA A 70 1.01 8.07 4.24
C ALA A 70 -0.39 8.71 4.12
N ARG A 71 -0.48 10.00 3.77
CA ARG A 71 -1.77 10.67 3.48
C ARG A 71 -2.45 10.11 2.23
N ASN A 72 -1.69 9.81 1.17
CA ASN A 72 -2.23 9.16 -0.02
C ASN A 72 -2.78 7.76 0.29
N VAL A 73 -2.09 7.01 1.16
CA VAL A 73 -2.55 5.71 1.67
C VAL A 73 -3.84 5.84 2.47
N GLN A 74 -3.92 6.79 3.39
CA GLN A 74 -5.16 7.06 4.15
C GLN A 74 -6.32 7.43 3.21
N LYS A 75 -6.05 8.22 2.17
CA LYS A 75 -7.05 8.56 1.16
C LYS A 75 -7.54 7.31 0.42
N LEU A 76 -6.65 6.42 -0.01
CA LEU A 76 -7.00 5.15 -0.66
C LEU A 76 -7.92 4.30 0.23
N ILE A 77 -7.55 4.13 1.51
CA ILE A 77 -8.34 3.39 2.51
C ILE A 77 -9.75 3.97 2.60
N ASN A 78 -9.85 5.29 2.74
CA ASN A 78 -11.13 6.00 2.87
C ASN A 78 -12.01 5.92 1.61
N ASP A 79 -11.38 6.03 0.43
CA ASP A 79 -12.05 6.02 -0.87
C ASP A 79 -12.65 4.64 -1.19
N TYR A 80 -11.93 3.56 -0.86
CA TYR A 80 -12.34 2.18 -1.17
C TYR A 80 -12.95 1.43 0.01
N LYS A 81 -12.99 2.02 1.21
CA LYS A 81 -13.47 1.37 2.45
C LYS A 81 -12.67 0.11 2.79
N LEU A 82 -11.35 0.20 2.63
CA LEU A 82 -10.42 -0.89 2.96
C LEU A 82 -10.25 -1.00 4.48
N ASP A 83 -9.88 -2.19 4.94
CA ASP A 83 -9.57 -2.42 6.36
C ASP A 83 -8.10 -2.15 6.68
N GLY A 84 -7.28 -1.93 5.65
CA GLY A 84 -5.85 -1.66 5.81
C GLY A 84 -5.11 -1.74 4.48
N ILE A 85 -3.79 -1.78 4.59
CA ILE A 85 -2.84 -1.88 3.47
C ILE A 85 -1.73 -2.87 3.77
N ASP A 86 -1.16 -3.40 2.70
CA ASP A 86 0.05 -4.20 2.71
C ASP A 86 1.13 -3.46 1.89
N ILE A 87 2.38 -3.45 2.36
CA ILE A 87 3.49 -2.78 1.66
C ILE A 87 4.43 -3.84 1.12
N ASP A 88 4.45 -3.96 -0.20
CA ASP A 88 5.29 -4.92 -0.92
C ASP A 88 6.37 -4.18 -1.73
N TRP A 89 7.37 -3.64 -1.02
CA TRP A 89 8.53 -3.01 -1.65
C TRP A 89 9.59 -4.07 -1.94
N GLU A 90 9.88 -4.29 -3.23
CA GLU A 90 10.81 -5.32 -3.70
C GLU A 90 12.08 -4.78 -4.40
N TYR A 91 13.15 -4.41 -3.69
CA TYR A 91 13.32 -4.40 -2.23
C TYR A 91 14.09 -3.15 -1.75
N PRO A 92 13.92 -2.70 -0.49
CA PRO A 92 14.70 -1.61 0.07
C PRO A 92 16.21 -1.85 -0.09
N GLY A 93 16.92 -0.92 -0.72
CA GLY A 93 18.36 -1.02 -0.94
C GLY A 93 18.80 -2.00 -2.02
N SER A 94 17.86 -2.55 -2.80
CA SER A 94 18.14 -3.46 -3.91
C SER A 94 17.48 -3.01 -5.20
N SER A 95 18.28 -2.94 -6.26
CA SER A 95 17.80 -2.72 -7.63
C SER A 95 17.67 -4.03 -8.43
N ALA A 96 17.52 -5.18 -7.77
CA ALA A 96 17.42 -6.48 -8.45
C ALA A 96 16.23 -6.56 -9.43
N SER A 97 15.12 -5.88 -9.11
CA SER A 97 13.93 -5.77 -9.96
C SER A 97 14.02 -4.65 -11.00
N GLY A 98 15.14 -3.91 -11.06
CA GLY A 98 15.33 -2.76 -11.91
C GLY A 98 14.84 -1.43 -11.31
N ILE A 99 14.30 -1.45 -10.08
CA ILE A 99 13.80 -0.24 -9.41
C ILE A 99 14.93 0.61 -8.83
N LYS A 100 14.64 1.89 -8.62
CA LYS A 100 15.49 2.81 -7.87
C LYS A 100 15.70 2.33 -6.43
N SER A 101 16.96 2.29 -6.00
CA SER A 101 17.33 1.98 -4.62
C SER A 101 18.42 2.92 -4.11
N ARG A 102 18.54 3.02 -2.78
CA ARG A 102 19.53 3.80 -2.05
C ARG A 102 20.05 3.04 -0.83
N PRO A 103 21.30 3.27 -0.38
CA PRO A 103 21.81 2.68 0.86
C PRO A 103 20.95 2.98 2.08
N GLU A 104 20.34 4.17 2.13
CA GLU A 104 19.51 4.63 3.25
C GLU A 104 18.09 4.01 3.26
N ASP A 105 17.70 3.27 2.21
CA ASP A 105 16.36 2.68 2.10
C ASP A 105 16.02 1.78 3.28
N LYS A 106 17.00 1.08 3.86
CA LYS A 106 16.79 0.24 5.04
C LYS A 106 16.24 1.03 6.24
N GLU A 107 16.86 2.16 6.55
CA GLU A 107 16.45 3.02 7.66
C GLU A 107 15.20 3.81 7.28
N ASN A 108 15.15 4.33 6.06
CA ASN A 108 14.01 5.07 5.55
C ASN A 108 12.75 4.24 5.45
N PHE A 109 12.85 2.92 5.22
CA PHE A 109 11.68 2.05 5.22
C PHE A 109 11.06 1.95 6.61
N THR A 110 11.87 1.85 7.67
CA THR A 110 11.38 1.87 9.06
C THR A 110 10.67 3.20 9.36
N LEU A 111 11.23 4.32 8.92
CA LEU A 111 10.61 5.64 9.08
C LEU A 111 9.33 5.79 8.25
N LEU A 112 9.26 5.17 7.08
CA LEU A 112 8.06 5.16 6.23
C LEU A 112 6.93 4.39 6.92
N LEU A 113 7.21 3.19 7.46
CA LEU A 113 6.24 2.40 8.22
C LEU A 113 5.78 3.12 9.48
N THR A 114 6.67 3.86 10.15
CA THR A 114 6.32 4.72 11.29
C THR A 114 5.36 5.83 10.87
N ALA A 115 5.68 6.57 9.80
CA ALA A 115 4.81 7.63 9.30
C ALA A 115 3.43 7.11 8.83
N LEU A 116 3.40 5.90 8.26
CA LEU A 116 2.15 5.21 7.94
C LEU A 116 1.34 4.96 9.21
N ARG A 117 1.93 4.34 10.24
CA ARG A 117 1.23 4.03 11.49
C ARG A 117 0.77 5.30 12.22
N ASP A 118 1.56 6.37 12.21
CA ASP A 118 1.20 7.67 12.77
C ASP A 118 -0.07 8.27 12.12
N VAL A 119 -0.17 8.17 10.79
CA VAL A 119 -1.29 8.75 10.03
C VAL A 119 -2.53 7.86 10.07
N LEU A 120 -2.36 6.55 9.95
CA LEU A 120 -3.46 5.59 9.92
C LEU A 120 -4.06 5.38 11.32
N GLY A 121 -3.22 5.35 12.34
CA GLY A 121 -3.64 5.07 13.72
C GLY A 121 -3.61 3.57 14.04
N PRO A 122 -4.02 3.18 15.27
CA PRO A 122 -3.92 1.80 15.74
C PRO A 122 -5.04 0.88 15.23
N GLU A 123 -6.19 1.44 14.84
CA GLU A 123 -7.39 0.70 14.42
C GLU A 123 -7.47 0.53 12.89
N THR A 124 -6.31 0.54 12.22
CA THR A 124 -6.16 0.35 10.77
C THR A 124 -5.18 -0.77 10.47
#